data_AF-A0A1H4AVL8-F1
#
_entry.id   AF-A0A1H4AVL8-F1
#
_cell.length_a   1.000
_cell.length_b   1.000
_cell.length_c   1.000
_cell.angle_alpha   90.00
_cell.angle_beta   90.00
_cell.angle_gamma   90.00
#
_symmetry.space_group_name_H-M   'P 1'
#
loop_
_entity.id
_entity.type
_entity.pdbx_description
1 polymer ?
#
loop_
_entity_poly.entity_id
_entity_poly.type
_entity_poly.pdbx_seq_one_letter_code
_entity_poly.pdbx_strand_id
1 'polypeptide(L)'
;MKTFNYTPTSPVMSKLSTIGISLFMIVFPLVAPFGIRIGRMRILGPTAVTVIFVAGGLALLVFTLLEIRKARVLAAQGASITVDGDTVTYPVVKKNGIEQGRFNIPDIEWVKYDEEENECKIKTVDDHIILRTDFFENWEAYEDFRALLGK
;
A
#
# COMPACT_ATOMS: atom_id res chain seq x y z
N MET A 1 3.21 28.15 -2.84
CA MET A 1 3.97 26.92 -2.53
C MET A 1 3.72 26.44 -1.10
N LYS A 2 3.03 25.29 -0.92
CA LYS A 2 2.91 24.56 0.36
C LYS A 2 3.55 23.18 0.19
N THR A 3 4.29 22.73 1.21
CA THR A 3 5.07 21.48 1.16
C THR A 3 4.61 20.56 2.27
N PHE A 4 4.37 19.29 1.94
CA PHE A 4 3.95 18.25 2.85
C PHE A 4 5.04 17.18 2.95
N ASN A 5 5.39 16.81 4.17
CA ASN A 5 6.30 15.69 4.40
C ASN A 5 5.57 14.38 4.05
N TYR A 6 6.18 13.58 3.18
CA TYR A 6 5.59 12.36 2.64
C TYR A 6 6.53 11.16 2.88
N THR A 7 6.76 10.87 4.16
CA THR A 7 7.70 9.86 4.62
C THR A 7 6.94 8.82 5.44
N PRO A 8 7.06 7.51 5.15
CA PRO A 8 6.38 6.50 5.95
C PRO A 8 6.90 6.47 7.40
N THR A 9 6.02 6.73 8.36
CA THR A 9 6.32 6.76 9.80
C THR A 9 6.87 5.43 10.32
N SER A 10 6.36 4.29 9.83
CA SER A 10 6.92 2.97 10.16
C SER A 10 6.67 1.91 9.07
N PRO A 11 7.62 1.73 8.13
CA PRO A 11 7.49 0.77 7.02
C PRO A 11 7.22 -0.67 7.45
N VAL A 12 7.77 -1.08 8.59
CA VAL A 12 7.71 -2.47 9.07
C VAL A 12 6.56 -2.69 10.06
N MET A 13 6.26 -1.70 10.90
CA MET A 13 5.28 -1.85 11.98
C MET A 13 3.85 -1.87 11.45
N SER A 14 3.56 -1.07 10.41
CA SER A 14 2.29 -1.11 9.66
C SER A 14 1.99 -2.47 9.01
N LYS A 15 3.03 -3.26 8.70
CA LYS A 15 2.91 -4.57 8.03
C LYS A 15 3.13 -5.75 8.96
N LEU A 16 3.31 -5.52 10.27
CA LEU A 16 3.56 -6.59 11.24
C LEU A 16 2.41 -7.60 11.32
N SER A 17 1.17 -7.12 11.24
CA SER A 17 -0.02 -7.98 11.18
C SER A 17 0.00 -8.89 9.95
N THR A 18 0.26 -8.33 8.76
CA THR A 18 0.37 -9.09 7.51
C THR A 18 1.51 -10.11 7.54
N ILE A 19 2.67 -9.74 8.11
CA ILE A 19 3.78 -10.67 8.34
C ILE A 19 3.33 -11.82 9.25
N GLY A 20 2.67 -11.51 10.37
CA GLY A 20 2.14 -12.51 11.30
C GLY A 20 1.15 -13.47 10.64
N ILE A 21 0.21 -12.95 9.84
CA ILE A 21 -0.76 -13.75 9.08
C ILE A 21 -0.04 -14.65 8.07
N SER A 22 0.93 -14.11 7.33
CA SER A 22 1.69 -14.89 6.34
C SER A 22 2.48 -16.04 6.99
N LEU A 23 3.13 -15.80 8.12
CA LEU A 23 3.84 -16.81 8.89
C LEU A 23 2.88 -17.86 9.45
N PHE A 24 1.72 -17.44 9.96
CA PHE A 24 0.69 -18.35 10.44
C PHE A 24 0.18 -19.26 9.31
N MET A 25 -0.11 -18.69 8.13
CA MET A 25 -0.50 -19.47 6.94
C MET A 25 0.54 -20.50 6.52
N ILE A 26 1.83 -20.24 6.74
CA ILE A 26 2.90 -21.20 6.42
C ILE A 26 3.00 -22.28 7.51
N VAL A 27 3.11 -21.89 8.78
CA VAL A 27 3.45 -22.80 9.89
C VAL A 27 2.26 -23.65 10.33
N PHE A 28 1.07 -23.06 10.45
CA PHE A 28 -0.11 -23.75 10.97
C PHE A 28 -0.46 -25.04 10.20
N PRO A 29 -0.58 -25.03 8.86
CA PRO A 29 -0.94 -26.25 8.13
C PRO A 29 0.17 -27.30 8.05
N LEU A 30 1.41 -26.96 8.42
CA LEU A 30 2.53 -27.91 8.56
C LEU A 30 2.45 -28.66 9.89
N VAL A 31 2.10 -27.97 10.99
CA VAL A 31 1.98 -28.55 12.33
C VAL A 31 0.64 -29.27 12.51
N ALA A 32 -0.43 -28.70 11.96
CA ALA A 32 -1.80 -29.20 12.07
C ALA A 32 -2.48 -29.24 10.69
N PRO A 33 -2.19 -30.24 9.84
CA PRO A 33 -2.76 -30.32 8.51
C PRO A 33 -4.27 -30.54 8.56
N PHE A 34 -5.02 -29.71 7.84
CA PHE A 34 -6.48 -29.75 7.81
C PHE A 34 -6.99 -29.86 6.38
N GLY A 35 -8.10 -30.59 6.19
CA GLY A 35 -8.77 -30.73 4.90
C GLY A 35 -10.10 -29.97 4.90
N ILE A 36 -10.51 -29.46 3.74
CA ILE A 36 -11.81 -28.78 3.59
C ILE A 36 -12.87 -29.83 3.24
N ARG A 37 -13.95 -29.86 4.05
CA ARG A 37 -15.11 -30.74 3.85
C ARG A 37 -16.37 -29.88 3.82
N ILE A 38 -17.28 -30.18 2.89
CA ILE A 38 -18.66 -29.66 2.89
C ILE A 38 -19.58 -30.86 3.07
N GLY A 39 -20.29 -30.90 4.20
CA GLY A 39 -21.06 -32.07 4.60
C GLY A 39 -20.19 -33.32 4.74
N ARG A 40 -20.56 -34.41 4.05
CA ARG A 40 -19.79 -35.67 4.05
C ARG A 40 -18.74 -35.75 2.94
N MET A 41 -18.72 -34.82 1.99
CA MET A 41 -17.76 -34.82 0.89
C MET A 41 -16.47 -34.09 1.28
N ARG A 42 -15.33 -34.72 1.01
CA ARG A 42 -14.02 -34.09 1.11
C ARG A 42 -13.72 -33.42 -0.22
N ILE A 43 -13.77 -32.10 -0.24
CA ILE A 43 -13.47 -31.29 -1.43
C ILE A 43 -11.96 -31.20 -1.62
N LEU A 44 -11.23 -31.02 -0.52
CA LEU A 44 -9.78 -30.88 -0.59
C LEU A 44 -9.10 -31.66 0.55
N GLY A 45 -8.18 -32.54 0.18
CA GLY A 45 -7.41 -33.34 1.11
C GLY A 45 -6.44 -32.49 1.95
N PRO A 46 -6.04 -32.93 3.15
CA PRO A 46 -5.16 -32.18 4.04
C PRO A 46 -3.86 -31.72 3.36
N THR A 47 -3.24 -32.60 2.57
CA THR A 47 -2.01 -32.29 1.82
C THR A 47 -2.21 -31.16 0.81
N ALA A 48 -3.32 -31.18 0.07
CA ALA A 48 -3.61 -30.17 -0.94
C ALA A 48 -3.88 -28.80 -0.31
N VAL A 49 -4.60 -28.76 0.81
CA VAL A 49 -4.82 -27.53 1.57
C VAL A 49 -3.51 -26.97 2.13
N THR A 50 -2.65 -27.83 2.71
CA THR A 50 -1.34 -27.40 3.23
C THR A 50 -0.48 -26.75 2.14
N VAL A 51 -0.41 -27.36 0.95
CA VAL A 51 0.37 -26.78 -0.16
C VAL A 51 -0.16 -25.41 -0.56
N ILE A 52 -1.49 -25.24 -0.65
CA ILE A 52 -2.10 -23.97 -1.04
C ILE A 52 -1.83 -22.88 0.01
N PHE A 53 -2.00 -23.20 1.30
CA PHE A 53 -1.76 -22.24 2.37
C PHE A 53 -0.29 -21.83 2.45
N VAL A 54 0.64 -22.78 2.33
CA VAL A 54 2.08 -22.48 2.33
C VAL A 54 2.46 -21.63 1.12
N ALA A 55 1.98 -21.98 -0.08
CA ALA A 55 2.23 -21.19 -1.29
C ALA A 55 1.65 -19.77 -1.19
N GLY A 56 0.40 -19.64 -0.74
CA GLY A 56 -0.25 -18.35 -0.54
C GLY A 56 0.44 -17.50 0.54
N GLY A 57 0.84 -18.12 1.65
CA GLY A 57 1.56 -17.45 2.74
C GLY A 57 2.92 -16.95 2.29
N LEU A 58 3.68 -17.75 1.52
CA LEU A 58 4.95 -17.32 0.93
C LEU A 58 4.77 -16.16 -0.06
N ALA A 59 3.75 -16.23 -0.92
CA ALA A 59 3.46 -15.16 -1.87
C ALA A 59 3.13 -13.84 -1.13
N LEU A 60 2.26 -13.90 -0.11
CA LEU A 60 1.93 -12.74 0.74
C LEU A 60 3.16 -12.17 1.44
N LEU A 61 4.06 -13.02 1.94
CA LEU A 61 5.29 -12.61 2.60
C LEU A 61 6.21 -11.86 1.62
N VAL A 62 6.38 -12.38 0.40
CA VAL A 62 7.17 -11.70 -0.65
C VAL A 62 6.56 -10.35 -1.02
N PHE A 63 5.24 -10.26 -1.25
CA PHE A 63 4.59 -8.98 -1.55
C PHE A 63 4.78 -7.97 -0.41
N THR A 64 4.62 -8.41 0.84
CA THR A 64 4.84 -7.57 2.03
C THR A 64 6.27 -7.05 2.11
N LEU A 65 7.27 -7.89 1.82
CA LEU A 65 8.68 -7.47 1.78
C LEU A 65 8.97 -6.45 0.67
N LEU A 66 8.36 -6.62 -0.51
CA LEU A 66 8.50 -5.66 -1.61
C LEU A 66 7.90 -4.31 -1.24
N GLU A 67 6.75 -4.28 -0.55
CA GLU A 67 6.16 -3.04 -0.04
C GLU A 67 7.03 -2.36 1.01
N ILE A 68 7.58 -3.12 1.96
CA ILE A 68 8.51 -2.58 2.97
C ILE A 68 9.74 -1.97 2.29
N ARG A 69 10.27 -2.59 1.24
CA ARG A 69 11.38 -2.03 0.47
C ARG A 69 11.00 -0.70 -0.18
N LYS A 70 9.84 -0.61 -0.82
CA LYS A 70 9.34 0.65 -1.42
C LYS A 70 9.20 1.74 -0.36
N ALA A 71 8.59 1.43 0.77
CA ALA A 71 8.42 2.37 1.88
C ALA A 71 9.77 2.79 2.49
N ARG A 72 10.74 1.88 2.61
CA ARG A 72 12.11 2.23 3.07
C ARG A 72 12.84 3.14 2.08
N VAL A 73 12.69 2.93 0.77
CA VAL A 73 13.28 3.80 -0.26
C VAL A 73 12.66 5.20 -0.18
N LEU A 74 11.35 5.30 0.02
CA LEU A 74 10.65 6.56 0.28
C LEU A 74 11.17 7.27 1.53
N ALA A 75 11.33 6.52 2.63
CA ALA A 75 11.83 7.08 3.88
C ALA A 75 13.29 7.56 3.79
N ALA A 76 14.15 6.80 3.11
CA ALA A 76 15.57 7.10 3.04
C ALA A 76 15.90 8.36 2.23
N GLN A 77 15.01 8.78 1.33
CA GLN A 77 15.23 9.94 0.46
C GLN A 77 14.41 11.18 0.88
N GLY A 78 13.67 11.13 1.99
CA GLY A 78 12.96 12.28 2.56
C GLY A 78 11.90 12.84 1.60
N ALA A 79 11.06 11.96 1.07
CA ALA A 79 10.12 12.30 0.03
C ALA A 79 9.10 13.36 0.52
N SER A 80 8.78 14.33 -0.33
CA SER A 80 7.86 15.41 -0.01
C SER A 80 6.93 15.68 -1.19
N ILE A 81 5.69 16.04 -0.89
CA ILE A 81 4.72 16.51 -1.87
C ILE A 81 4.72 18.03 -1.82
N THR A 82 4.91 18.67 -2.98
CA THR A 82 4.88 20.14 -3.09
C THR A 82 3.72 20.56 -3.97
N VAL A 83 2.96 21.54 -3.49
CA VAL A 83 1.86 22.17 -4.23
C VAL A 83 2.26 23.61 -4.52
N ASP A 84 2.45 23.93 -5.79
CA ASP A 84 2.79 25.28 -6.24
C ASP A 84 1.77 25.80 -7.26
N GLY A 85 0.86 26.65 -6.79
CA GLY A 85 -0.30 27.09 -7.58
C GLY A 85 -1.16 25.88 -7.95
N ASP A 86 -1.35 25.69 -9.26
CA ASP A 86 -2.13 24.59 -9.82
C ASP A 86 -1.31 23.31 -10.04
N THR A 87 0.00 23.32 -9.83
CA THR A 87 0.86 22.15 -10.09
C THR A 87 1.23 21.44 -8.79
N VAL A 88 0.99 20.12 -8.75
CA VAL A 88 1.38 19.24 -7.66
C VAL A 88 2.56 18.37 -8.11
N THR A 89 3.66 18.40 -7.35
CA THR A 89 4.79 17.49 -7.54
C THR A 89 4.81 16.46 -6.42
N TYR A 90 4.89 15.18 -6.76
CA TYR A 90 4.81 14.07 -5.83
C TYR A 90 5.86 12.98 -6.13
N PRO A 91 6.33 12.27 -5.11
CA PRO A 91 7.34 11.23 -5.27
C PRO A 91 6.73 9.93 -5.84
N VAL A 92 7.29 9.45 -6.94
CA VAL A 92 6.96 8.18 -7.61
C VAL A 92 8.08 7.18 -7.37
N VAL A 93 7.77 6.06 -6.72
CA VAL A 93 8.77 4.99 -6.50
C VAL A 93 8.93 4.17 -7.79
N LYS A 94 10.07 4.33 -8.45
CA LYS A 94 10.51 3.43 -9.52
C LYS A 94 11.54 2.42 -9.03
N LYS A 95 11.85 1.44 -9.87
CA LYS A 95 12.74 0.31 -9.57
C LYS A 95 14.13 0.74 -9.05
N ASN A 96 14.61 1.93 -9.42
CA ASN A 96 15.95 2.45 -9.10
C ASN A 96 15.96 3.75 -8.28
N GLY A 97 14.83 4.17 -7.69
CA GLY A 97 14.79 5.40 -6.86
C GLY A 97 13.44 6.10 -6.90
N ILE A 98 13.41 7.33 -6.38
CA ILE A 98 12.24 8.20 -6.46
C ILE A 98 12.39 9.12 -7.67
N GLU A 99 11.39 9.13 -8.55
CA GLU A 99 11.21 10.18 -9.54
C GLU A 99 10.14 11.16 -9.05
N GLN A 100 10.21 12.41 -9.49
CA GLN A 100 9.18 13.40 -9.18
C GLN A 100 8.13 13.39 -10.28
N GLY A 101 6.97 12.82 -9.99
CA GLY A 101 5.77 12.95 -10.81
C GLY A 101 5.16 14.34 -10.66
N ARG A 102 4.46 14.81 -11.69
CA ARG A 102 3.76 16.10 -11.67
C ARG A 102 2.39 15.95 -12.31
N PHE A 103 1.39 16.59 -11.73
CA PHE A 103 0.06 16.76 -12.32
C PHE A 103 -0.48 18.14 -11.98
N ASN A 104 -1.44 18.64 -12.76
CA ASN A 104 -2.13 19.87 -12.43
C ASN A 104 -3.50 19.60 -11.82
N ILE A 105 -3.91 20.46 -10.89
CA ILE A 105 -5.20 20.41 -10.20
C ILE A 105 -6.40 20.54 -11.17
N PRO A 106 -6.36 21.42 -12.21
CA PRO A 106 -7.43 21.52 -13.18
C PRO A 106 -7.69 20.22 -13.96
N ASP A 107 -6.66 19.38 -14.12
CA ASP A 107 -6.74 18.13 -14.86
C ASP A 107 -7.35 16.99 -14.02
N ILE A 108 -7.69 17.24 -12.75
CA ILE A 108 -8.30 16.26 -11.86
C ILE A 108 -9.79 16.08 -12.21
N GLU A 109 -10.15 14.85 -12.59
CA GLU A 109 -11.53 14.44 -12.79
C GLU A 109 -12.22 14.17 -11.44
N TRP A 110 -11.57 13.38 -10.59
CA TRP A 110 -12.08 13.05 -9.25
C TRP A 110 -10.97 12.65 -8.27
N VAL A 111 -11.27 12.81 -6.99
CA VAL A 111 -10.46 12.33 -5.87
C VAL A 111 -11.33 11.44 -4.99
N LYS A 112 -10.84 10.24 -4.65
CA LYS A 112 -11.54 9.31 -3.76
C LYS A 112 -10.58 8.83 -2.69
N TYR A 113 -11.05 8.82 -1.45
CA TYR A 113 -10.36 8.16 -0.36
C TYR A 113 -10.87 6.72 -0.19
N ASP A 114 -9.94 5.78 -0.10
CA ASP A 114 -10.17 4.38 0.21
C ASP A 114 -9.75 4.13 1.67
N GLU A 115 -10.75 4.00 2.55
CA GLU A 115 -10.55 3.80 3.98
C GLU A 115 -9.92 2.44 4.33
N GLU A 116 -10.15 1.41 3.52
CA GLU A 116 -9.62 0.07 3.81
C GLU A 116 -8.12 -0.02 3.50
N GLU A 117 -7.70 0.62 2.41
CA GLU A 117 -6.30 0.60 1.97
C GLU A 117 -5.49 1.82 2.44
N ASN A 118 -6.15 2.81 3.08
CA ASN A 118 -5.57 4.12 3.41
C ASN A 118 -4.95 4.78 2.15
N GLU A 119 -5.70 4.77 1.05
CA GLU A 119 -5.25 5.27 -0.25
C GLU A 119 -6.10 6.44 -0.74
N CYS A 120 -5.47 7.55 -1.08
CA CYS A 120 -6.04 8.62 -1.86
C CYS A 120 -5.81 8.33 -3.36
N LYS A 121 -6.90 7.98 -4.05
CA LYS A 121 -6.93 7.68 -5.48
C LYS A 121 -7.34 8.96 -6.21
N ILE A 122 -6.44 9.48 -7.03
CA ILE A 122 -6.64 10.70 -7.82
C ILE A 122 -6.69 10.29 -9.28
N LYS A 123 -7.79 10.61 -9.95
CA LYS A 123 -7.91 10.41 -11.40
C LYS A 123 -7.69 11.74 -12.09
N THR A 124 -6.68 11.77 -12.94
CA THR A 124 -6.39 12.87 -13.86
C THR A 124 -6.79 12.43 -15.27
N VAL A 125 -6.96 13.38 -16.18
CA VAL A 125 -7.21 13.11 -17.62
C VAL A 125 -6.21 12.08 -18.17
N ASP A 126 -4.93 12.24 -17.85
CA ASP A 126 -3.85 11.40 -18.43
C ASP A 126 -3.51 10.15 -17.60
N ASP A 127 -3.71 10.18 -16.29
CA ASP A 127 -3.17 9.14 -15.40
C ASP A 127 -4.06 8.83 -14.19
N HIS A 128 -3.76 7.72 -13.50
CA HIS A 128 -4.35 7.35 -12.23
C HIS A 128 -3.27 7.30 -11.14
N ILE A 129 -3.35 8.25 -10.21
CA ILE A 129 -2.35 8.47 -9.18
C ILE A 129 -2.89 7.91 -7.85
N ILE A 130 -2.08 7.10 -7.17
CA ILE A 130 -2.42 6.51 -5.88
C ILE A 130 -1.40 6.99 -4.84
N LEU A 131 -1.88 7.77 -3.87
CA LEU A 131 -1.09 8.26 -2.75
C LEU A 131 -1.58 7.59 -1.47
N ARG A 132 -0.70 6.90 -0.75
CA ARG A 132 -1.02 6.38 0.59
C ARG A 132 -1.11 7.52 1.60
N THR A 133 -2.20 7.58 2.36
CA THR A 133 -2.43 8.59 3.39
C THR A 133 -1.53 8.36 4.61
N ASP A 134 -1.19 7.11 4.90
CA ASP A 134 -0.26 6.71 5.98
C ASP A 134 1.17 7.22 5.82
N PHE A 135 1.51 7.78 4.65
CA PHE A 135 2.82 8.35 4.38
C PHE A 135 2.86 9.87 4.62
N PHE A 136 1.71 10.52 4.79
CA PHE A 136 1.67 11.88 5.30
C PHE A 136 2.06 11.88 6.78
N GLU A 137 2.62 12.99 7.23
CA GLU A 137 3.04 13.16 8.63
C GLU A 137 1.90 12.91 9.62
N ASN A 138 0.68 13.33 9.29
CA ASN A 138 -0.54 13.09 10.04
C ASN A 138 -1.78 13.26 9.16
N TRP A 139 -2.95 12.93 9.70
CA TRP A 139 -4.23 13.08 9.00
C TRP A 139 -4.53 14.53 8.61
N GLU A 140 -4.17 15.50 9.45
CA GLU A 140 -4.39 16.93 9.20
C GLU A 140 -3.59 17.42 7.98
N ALA A 141 -2.35 16.96 7.81
CA ALA A 141 -1.52 17.25 6.64
C ALA A 141 -2.12 16.66 5.35
N TYR A 142 -2.75 15.49 5.45
CA TYR A 142 -3.51 14.92 4.34
C TYR A 142 -4.77 15.73 4.02
N GLU A 143 -5.56 16.14 5.02
CA GLU A 143 -6.75 16.97 4.79
C GLU A 143 -6.39 18.33 4.21
N ASP A 144 -5.32 18.96 4.70
CA ASP A 144 -4.78 20.19 4.15
C ASP A 144 -4.38 20.03 2.68
N PHE A 145 -3.71 18.92 2.34
CA PHE A 145 -3.36 18.60 0.96
C PHE A 145 -4.63 18.38 0.11
N ARG A 146 -5.60 17.63 0.61
CA ARG A 146 -6.88 17.37 -0.08
C ARG A 146 -7.67 18.66 -0.30
N ALA A 147 -7.71 19.55 0.69
CA ALA A 147 -8.37 20.85 0.59
C ALA A 147 -7.76 21.71 -0.52
N LEU A 148 -6.44 21.62 -0.73
CA LEU A 148 -5.77 22.31 -1.84
C LEU A 148 -6.16 21.77 -3.22
N LEU A 149 -6.55 20.48 -3.34
CA LEU A 149 -7.03 19.92 -4.60
C LEU A 149 -8.42 20.45 -4.98
N GLY A 150 -9.18 20.99 -4.02
CA GLY A 150 -10.49 21.60 -4.26
C GLY A 150 -11.55 20.64 -4.82
N LYS A 151 -11.42 19.32 -4.55
CA LYS A 151 -12.27 18.24 -5.07
C LYS A 151 -12.75 17.29 -3.97
#